data_AF-A0A2M6GL15-F1
#
_entry.id   AF-A0A2M6GL15-F1
#
_cell.length_a   1.000
_cell.length_b   1.000
_cell.length_c   1.000
_cell.angle_alpha   90.00
_cell.angle_beta   90.00
_cell.angle_gamma   90.00
#
_symmetry.space_group_name_H-M   'P 1'
#
loop_
_entity.id
_entity.type
_entity.pdbx_description
1 polymer ?
#
loop_
_entity_poly.entity_id
_entity_poly.type
_entity_poly.pdbx_seq_one_letter_code
_entity_poly.pdbx_strand_id
1 'polypeptide(L)'
;EDLATNAGTNPNEIAGNGVDDDKNGYVDDVYGWDFDGNNNSVFDGAGDDHGTHVAGTIGAVGGNGKGVAGVNWSVKMLSGKFLGRNGGTSANAVKAVDYFTDLKNAGV
;
A
#
# COMPACT_ATOMS: atom_id res chain seq x y z
N GLU A 1 -13.92 -1.20 -0.15
CA GLU A 1 -14.72 -2.40 0.14
C GLU A 1 -14.21 -3.61 -0.64
N ASP A 2 -14.20 -3.54 -1.98
CA ASP A 2 -13.89 -4.67 -2.87
C ASP A 2 -12.41 -5.11 -2.91
N LEU A 3 -11.53 -4.33 -2.28
CA LEU A 3 -10.09 -4.61 -2.15
C LEU A 3 -9.70 -5.08 -0.76
N ALA A 4 -10.57 -4.96 0.25
CA ALA A 4 -10.19 -5.09 1.65
C ALA A 4 -9.58 -6.45 1.99
N THR A 5 -10.11 -7.54 1.42
CA THR A 5 -9.58 -8.89 1.64
C THR A 5 -8.22 -9.12 0.98
N ASN A 6 -7.91 -8.37 -0.07
CA ASN A 6 -6.67 -8.46 -0.83
C ASN A 6 -5.64 -7.38 -0.45
N ALA A 7 -5.95 -6.52 0.52
CA ALA A 7 -4.96 -5.69 1.17
C ALA A 7 -3.93 -6.60 1.87
N GLY A 8 -2.66 -6.40 1.52
CA GLY A 8 -1.52 -6.99 2.21
C GLY A 8 -1.22 -6.22 3.47
N THR A 9 -0.56 -6.87 4.41
CA THR A 9 -0.08 -6.24 5.64
C THR A 9 1.39 -6.57 5.85
N ASN A 10 2.21 -5.61 6.29
CA ASN A 10 3.54 -5.87 6.82
C ASN A 10 3.35 -6.66 8.12
N PRO A 11 3.67 -7.98 8.16
CA PRO A 11 3.42 -8.81 9.34
C PRO A 11 4.39 -8.52 10.49
N ASN A 12 5.43 -7.73 10.23
CA ASN A 12 6.43 -7.37 11.23
C ASN A 12 6.03 -6.12 12.04
N GLU A 13 4.96 -5.43 11.65
CA GLU A 13 4.43 -4.26 12.35
C GLU A 13 3.29 -4.60 13.31
N ILE A 14 3.25 -3.94 14.47
CA ILE A 14 2.12 -3.97 15.40
C ILE A 14 1.28 -2.71 15.20
N ALA A 15 0.19 -2.88 14.45
CA ALA A 15 -0.67 -1.76 14.06
C ALA A 15 -1.05 -0.79 15.18
N GLY A 16 -0.65 0.46 15.03
CA GLY A 16 -1.10 1.61 15.82
C GLY A 16 -0.40 1.74 17.17
N ASN A 17 0.79 1.14 17.33
CA ASN A 17 1.57 1.28 18.55
C ASN A 17 2.49 2.52 18.53
N GLY A 18 2.63 3.21 17.39
CA GLY A 18 3.50 4.37 17.22
C GLY A 18 4.99 4.05 17.16
N VAL A 19 5.34 2.79 16.87
CA VAL A 19 6.71 2.27 16.82
C VAL A 19 7.00 1.72 15.43
N ASP A 20 8.24 1.85 15.00
CA ASP A 20 8.79 1.09 13.87
C ASP A 20 9.30 -0.25 14.43
N ASP A 21 8.44 -1.27 14.41
CA ASP A 21 8.68 -2.55 15.07
C ASP A 21 9.71 -3.39 14.31
N ASP A 22 9.70 -3.32 12.98
CA ASP A 22 10.60 -4.06 12.10
C ASP A 22 11.93 -3.34 11.83
N LYS A 23 12.03 -2.06 12.24
CA LYS A 23 13.20 -1.18 12.13
C LYS A 23 13.59 -0.86 10.69
N ASN A 24 12.61 -0.82 9.79
CA ASN A 24 12.81 -0.48 8.38
C ASN A 24 12.85 1.05 8.13
N GLY A 25 12.60 1.87 9.15
CA GLY A 25 12.60 3.32 9.08
C GLY A 25 11.23 3.96 8.89
N TYR A 26 10.15 3.17 8.88
CA TYR A 26 8.77 3.60 8.62
C TYR A 26 7.85 3.15 9.76
N VAL A 27 7.47 4.09 10.63
CA VAL A 27 6.61 3.82 11.80
C VAL A 27 5.22 3.35 11.38
N ASP A 28 4.78 2.19 11.88
CA ASP A 28 3.44 1.64 11.66
C ASP A 28 3.07 1.51 10.16
N ASP A 29 4.01 1.09 9.30
CA ASP A 29 3.80 0.94 7.84
C ASP A 29 2.99 -0.32 7.46
N VAL A 30 1.95 -0.61 8.24
CA VAL A 30 1.14 -1.83 8.21
C VAL A 30 0.61 -2.15 6.81
N TYR A 31 0.12 -1.16 6.07
CA TYR A 31 -0.42 -1.35 4.72
C TYR A 31 0.52 -0.82 3.63
N GLY A 32 1.72 -0.40 4.01
CA GLY A 32 2.60 0.39 3.17
C GLY A 32 2.94 1.75 3.75
N TRP A 33 3.65 2.56 2.95
CA TRP A 33 4.08 3.90 3.33
C TRP A 33 3.67 4.97 2.30
N ASP A 34 3.35 6.16 2.80
CA ASP A 34 3.15 7.37 2.01
C ASP A 34 4.42 8.24 2.02
N PHE A 35 5.15 8.22 0.91
CA PHE A 35 6.34 9.02 0.66
C PHE A 35 6.04 10.48 0.32
N ASP A 36 4.82 10.81 -0.12
CA ASP A 36 4.39 12.20 -0.33
C ASP A 36 4.04 12.85 1.01
N GLY A 37 3.21 12.18 1.80
CA GLY A 37 2.76 12.61 3.13
C GLY A 37 3.76 12.33 4.26
N ASN A 38 4.78 11.51 4.01
CA ASN A 38 5.77 11.02 4.98
C ASN A 38 5.12 10.43 6.25
N ASN A 39 4.17 9.52 6.06
CA ASN A 39 3.41 8.87 7.12
C ASN A 39 2.86 7.50 6.64
N ASN A 40 2.15 6.80 7.52
CA ASN A 40 1.55 5.49 7.23
C ASN A 40 0.12 5.54 6.64
N SER A 41 -0.38 6.72 6.29
CA SER A 41 -1.70 6.90 5.67
C SER A 41 -1.60 6.70 4.15
N VAL A 42 -1.74 5.46 3.71
CA VAL A 42 -1.68 5.11 2.28
C VAL A 42 -2.94 5.48 1.48
N PHE A 43 -3.96 6.04 2.13
CA PHE A 43 -5.20 6.52 1.52
C PHE A 43 -5.81 7.68 2.32
N ASP A 44 -5.81 8.88 1.73
CA ASP A 44 -6.30 10.12 2.35
C ASP A 44 -7.63 10.60 1.74
N GLY A 45 -8.23 9.81 0.85
CA GLY A 45 -9.52 10.10 0.21
C GLY A 45 -9.44 10.22 -1.31
N ALA A 46 -10.27 11.10 -1.88
CA ALA A 46 -10.53 11.13 -3.33
C ALA A 46 -9.30 11.45 -4.21
N GLY A 47 -8.21 11.98 -3.63
CA GLY A 47 -6.96 12.21 -4.38
C GLY A 47 -6.17 10.92 -4.68
N ASP A 48 -6.49 9.82 -4.01
CA ASP A 48 -5.76 8.54 -4.11
C ASP A 48 -6.56 7.48 -4.90
N ASP A 49 -7.56 7.93 -5.66
CA ASP A 49 -8.44 7.10 -6.47
C ASP A 49 -7.71 6.37 -7.61
N HIS A 50 -6.71 7.01 -8.21
CA HIS A 50 -5.88 6.41 -9.26
C HIS A 50 -5.20 5.12 -8.79
N GLY A 51 -4.56 5.15 -7.61
CA GLY A 51 -3.93 3.97 -7.01
C GLY A 51 -4.95 2.88 -6.70
N THR A 52 -6.10 3.26 -6.15
CA THR A 52 -7.22 2.35 -5.87
C THR A 52 -7.76 1.68 -7.13
N HIS A 53 -7.90 2.42 -8.23
CA HIS A 53 -8.38 1.90 -9.51
C HIS A 53 -7.38 0.92 -10.13
N VAL A 54 -6.09 1.22 -10.07
CA VAL A 54 -5.01 0.32 -10.52
C VAL A 54 -5.01 -0.97 -9.68
N ALA A 55 -5.07 -0.86 -8.36
CA ALA A 55 -5.17 -2.02 -7.46
C ALA A 55 -6.41 -2.88 -7.74
N GLY A 56 -7.55 -2.25 -8.05
CA GLY A 56 -8.79 -2.91 -8.47
C GLY A 56 -8.60 -3.77 -9.72
N THR A 57 -7.90 -3.22 -10.72
CA THR A 57 -7.57 -3.96 -11.96
C THR A 57 -6.72 -5.20 -11.65
N ILE A 58 -5.77 -5.11 -10.73
CA ILE A 58 -4.93 -6.23 -10.33
C ILE A 58 -5.73 -7.27 -9.56
N GLY A 59 -6.47 -6.85 -8.52
CA GLY A 59 -6.97 -7.78 -7.52
C GLY A 59 -8.21 -7.34 -6.74
N ALA A 60 -9.18 -6.67 -7.36
CA ALA A 60 -10.53 -6.64 -6.81
C ALA A 60 -11.07 -8.08 -6.62
N VAL A 61 -11.78 -8.33 -5.52
CA VAL A 61 -12.23 -9.67 -5.13
C VAL A 61 -13.33 -10.15 -6.08
N GLY A 62 -13.00 -11.09 -6.97
CA GLY A 62 -14.00 -11.65 -7.88
C GLY A 62 -14.99 -12.60 -7.21
N GLY A 63 -16.20 -12.68 -7.78
CA GLY A 63 -17.24 -13.63 -7.35
C GLY A 63 -17.96 -13.29 -6.03
N ASN A 64 -17.72 -12.11 -5.45
CA ASN A 64 -18.34 -11.68 -4.19
C ASN A 64 -19.67 -10.91 -4.36
N GLY A 65 -20.13 -10.69 -5.61
CA GLY A 65 -21.36 -9.96 -5.92
C GLY A 65 -21.29 -8.43 -5.71
N LYS A 66 -20.09 -7.86 -5.58
CA LYS A 66 -19.85 -6.42 -5.40
C LYS A 66 -18.89 -5.91 -6.49
N GLY A 67 -18.95 -4.60 -6.77
CA GLY A 67 -17.94 -3.89 -7.55
C GLY A 67 -17.52 -4.57 -8.87
N VAL A 68 -16.24 -4.91 -8.98
CA VAL A 68 -15.59 -5.45 -10.18
C VAL A 68 -14.72 -6.67 -9.82
N ALA A 69 -14.23 -7.39 -10.82
CA ALA A 69 -13.28 -8.48 -10.60
C ALA A 69 -11.89 -8.08 -11.14
N GLY A 70 -10.87 -8.22 -10.32
CA GLY A 70 -9.47 -8.06 -10.75
C GLY A 70 -9.00 -9.24 -11.59
N VAL A 71 -7.78 -9.13 -12.12
CA VAL A 71 -7.13 -10.25 -12.84
C VAL A 71 -6.82 -11.40 -11.90
N ASN A 72 -6.31 -11.12 -10.69
CA ASN A 72 -6.05 -12.12 -9.65
C ASN A 72 -6.96 -11.91 -8.44
N TRP A 73 -7.92 -12.82 -8.25
CA TRP A 73 -8.95 -12.67 -7.23
C TRP A 73 -8.42 -12.92 -5.81
N SER A 74 -7.24 -13.55 -5.69
CA SER A 74 -6.57 -13.85 -4.42
C SER A 74 -5.12 -13.40 -4.47
N VAL A 75 -4.87 -12.21 -3.95
CA VAL A 75 -3.54 -11.58 -3.90
C VAL A 75 -3.40 -10.75 -2.63
N LYS A 76 -2.16 -10.50 -2.19
CA LYS A 76 -1.85 -9.53 -1.14
C LYS A 76 -1.05 -8.39 -1.75
N MET A 77 -1.51 -7.17 -1.54
CA MET A 77 -0.90 -5.95 -2.11
C MET A 77 -0.56 -4.97 -0.99
N LEU A 78 0.71 -4.59 -0.92
CA LEU A 78 1.17 -3.47 -0.11
C LEU A 78 1.24 -2.19 -0.95
N SER A 79 1.11 -1.03 -0.31
CA SER A 79 1.09 0.27 -0.99
C SER A 79 2.42 1.03 -0.82
N GLY A 80 2.79 1.76 -1.87
CA GLY A 80 3.94 2.67 -1.87
C GLY A 80 3.49 3.96 -2.50
N LYS A 81 2.80 4.80 -1.73
CA LYS A 81 2.21 6.04 -2.24
C LYS A 81 3.31 7.08 -2.40
N PHE A 82 3.53 7.55 -3.62
CA PHE A 82 4.50 8.62 -3.92
C PHE A 82 3.88 9.78 -4.70
N LEU A 83 2.60 9.67 -5.03
CA LEU A 83 1.78 10.69 -5.69
C LEU A 83 0.73 11.16 -4.68
N GLY A 84 0.73 12.46 -4.39
CA GLY A 84 -0.36 13.13 -3.68
C GLY A 84 -1.23 13.94 -4.64
N ARG A 85 -2.05 14.84 -4.08
CA ARG A 85 -3.03 15.66 -4.82
C ARG A 85 -2.42 16.49 -5.97
N ASN A 86 -1.16 16.90 -5.83
CA ASN A 86 -0.46 17.73 -6.81
C ASN A 86 0.58 16.94 -7.63
N GLY A 87 0.49 15.61 -7.65
CA GLY A 87 1.49 14.73 -8.25
C GLY A 87 2.54 14.29 -7.23
N GLY A 88 3.75 13.98 -7.71
CA GLY A 88 4.84 13.49 -6.87
C GLY A 88 6.20 13.70 -7.54
N THR A 89 7.25 13.18 -6.91
CA THR A 89 8.63 13.33 -7.38
C THR A 89 9.25 12.00 -7.75
N SER A 90 10.20 12.01 -8.69
CA SER A 90 11.01 10.83 -9.01
C SER A 90 11.81 10.33 -7.80
N ALA A 91 12.20 11.24 -6.89
CA ALA A 91 12.88 10.85 -5.66
C ALA A 91 11.99 9.99 -4.75
N ASN A 92 10.73 10.36 -4.57
CA ASN A 92 9.77 9.56 -3.80
C ASN A 92 9.42 8.25 -4.52
N ALA A 93 9.40 8.25 -5.86
CA ALA A 93 9.23 7.00 -6.63
C ALA A 93 10.40 6.03 -6.40
N VAL A 94 11.65 6.50 -6.39
CA VAL A 94 12.82 5.67 -6.06
C VAL A 94 12.72 5.11 -4.65
N LYS A 95 12.37 5.95 -3.65
CA LYS A 95 12.17 5.49 -2.28
C LYS A 95 11.11 4.40 -2.17
N ALA A 96 10.00 4.51 -2.91
CA ALA A 96 8.96 3.49 -2.91
C ALA A 96 9.44 2.15 -3.49
N VAL A 97 10.31 2.17 -4.52
CA VAL A 97 10.90 0.95 -5.07
C VAL A 97 11.91 0.33 -4.11
N ASP A 98 12.77 1.15 -3.48
CA ASP A 98 13.73 0.69 -2.48
C ASP A 98 12.99 0.06 -1.29
N TYR A 99 11.94 0.71 -0.80
CA TYR A 99 11.06 0.20 0.25
C TYR A 99 10.52 -1.21 -0.03
N PHE A 100 9.93 -1.44 -1.21
CA PHE A 100 9.45 -2.78 -1.56
C PHE A 100 10.58 -3.80 -1.70
N THR A 101 11.76 -3.36 -2.14
CA THR A 101 12.95 -4.21 -2.23
C THR A 101 13.41 -4.65 -0.84
N ASP A 102 13.41 -3.73 0.12
CA ASP A 102 13.82 -3.98 1.50
C ASP A 102 12.83 -4.90 2.21
N LEU A 103 11.52 -4.65 2.09
CA LEU A 103 10.48 -5.55 2.58
C LEU A 103 10.65 -6.97 2.01
N LYS A 104 10.86 -7.07 0.69
CA LYS A 104 11.07 -8.36 0.02
C LYS A 104 12.31 -9.09 0.54
N ASN A 105 13.38 -8.36 0.85
CA ASN A 105 14.62 -8.91 1.41
C ASN A 105 14.45 -9.31 2.89
N ALA A 106 13.60 -8.61 3.63
CA ALA A 106 13.22 -8.91 5.01
C ALA A 106 12.26 -10.11 5.12
N GLY A 107 11.73 -10.62 4.00
CA GLY A 107 10.85 -11.78 3.96
C GLY A 107 9.37 -11.44 4.15
N VAL A 108 9.00 -10.18 3.96
CA VAL A 108 7.61 -9.71 3.84
C VAL A 108 7.03 -10.12 2.48
#